data_AF-A0A0G1UBW4-F1
#
_entry.id   AF-A0A0G1UBW4-F1
#
_cell.length_a   1.000
_cell.length_b   1.000
_cell.length_c   1.000
_cell.angle_alpha   90.00
_cell.angle_beta   90.00
_cell.angle_gamma   90.00
#
_symmetry.space_group_name_H-M   'P 1'
#
loop_
_entity.id
_entity.type
_entity.pdbx_description
1 polymer ?
#
loop_
_entity_poly.entity_id
_entity_poly.type
_entity_poly.pdbx_seq_one_letter_code
_entity_poly.pdbx_strand_id
1 'polypeptide(L)'
;MKLLKILPVIALIAVPLLTSAQIAVNTPQPVEISGASGIYNLLNGVLQAIYIIFFVIAAIYIILAAFTYLGAGGDEEKVKSAKNKLIFAIVAIVVALIAIGASGLVRGLVTTGQGGTLQ
;
A
#
# COMPACT_ATOMS: atom_id res chain seq x y z
N MET A 1 -14.69 7.70 35.71
CA MET A 1 -15.74 6.95 34.97
C MET A 1 -16.20 7.58 33.64
N LYS A 2 -15.79 8.80 33.25
CA LYS A 2 -16.21 9.41 31.96
C LYS A 2 -15.35 8.96 30.75
N LEU A 3 -14.11 8.51 30.98
CA LEU A 3 -13.17 8.09 29.94
C LEU A 3 -13.43 6.67 29.39
N LEU A 4 -14.21 5.85 30.09
CA LEU A 4 -14.51 4.48 29.65
C LEU A 4 -15.62 4.43 28.59
N LYS A 5 -16.47 5.47 28.52
CA LYS A 5 -17.59 5.57 27.57
C LYS A 5 -17.20 6.12 26.19
N ILE A 6 -16.02 6.73 26.05
CA ILE A 6 -15.50 7.29 24.78
C ILE A 6 -14.66 6.28 23.98
N LEU A 7 -14.21 5.19 24.62
CA LEU A 7 -13.49 4.10 23.95
C LEU A 7 -14.25 3.48 22.75
N PRO A 8 -15.58 3.19 22.82
CA PRO A 8 -16.31 2.65 21.67
C PRO A 8 -16.51 3.69 20.54
N VAL A 9 -16.54 4.98 20.86
CA VAL A 9 -16.75 6.05 19.87
C VAL A 9 -15.49 6.26 19.03
N ILE A 10 -14.30 6.20 19.64
CA ILE A 10 -13.01 6.27 18.93
C ILE A 10 -12.83 5.06 18.00
N ALA A 11 -13.24 3.88 18.47
CA ALA A 11 -13.23 2.68 17.64
C ALA A 11 -14.14 2.84 16.41
N LEU A 12 -15.34 3.42 16.56
CA LEU A 12 -16.28 3.61 15.46
C LEU A 12 -15.79 4.63 14.41
N ILE A 13 -15.01 5.64 14.81
CA ILE A 13 -14.42 6.63 13.90
C ILE A 13 -13.19 6.08 13.15
N ALA A 14 -12.49 5.09 13.73
CA ALA A 14 -11.32 4.47 13.11
C ALA A 14 -11.67 3.32 12.14
N VAL A 15 -12.85 2.69 12.29
CA VAL A 15 -13.30 1.57 11.45
C VAL A 15 -13.41 1.94 9.95
N PRO A 16 -13.91 3.13 9.54
CA PRO A 16 -13.96 3.52 8.13
C PRO A 16 -12.59 3.64 7.47
N LEU A 17 -11.53 3.98 8.22
CA LEU A 17 -10.18 4.08 7.66
C LEU A 17 -9.61 2.70 7.32
N LEU A 18 -10.00 1.67 8.07
CA LEU A 18 -9.61 0.27 7.80
C LEU A 18 -10.38 -0.31 6.61
N THR A 19 -11.66 0.06 6.43
CA THR A 19 -12.45 -0.42 5.28
C THR A 19 -12.04 0.25 3.96
N SER A 20 -11.50 1.47 3.99
CA SER A 20 -10.91 2.13 2.81
C SER A 20 -9.51 1.63 2.43
N ALA A 21 -8.88 0.79 3.24
CA ALA A 21 -7.56 0.21 2.96
C ALA A 21 -7.62 -1.14 2.23
N GLN A 22 -8.78 -1.50 1.66
CA GLN A 22 -8.91 -2.73 0.88
C GLN A 22 -8.09 -2.64 -0.41
N ILE A 23 -6.86 -3.13 -0.33
CA ILE A 23 -6.10 -3.57 -1.49
C ILE A 23 -6.90 -4.73 -2.08
N ALA A 24 -7.36 -4.59 -3.32
CA ALA A 24 -7.92 -5.71 -4.07
C ALA A 24 -6.82 -6.77 -4.24
N VAL A 25 -6.73 -7.69 -3.28
CA VAL A 25 -5.88 -8.87 -3.36
C VAL A 25 -6.53 -9.78 -4.38
N ASN A 26 -6.08 -9.66 -5.63
CA ASN A 26 -6.45 -10.56 -6.71
C ASN A 26 -5.96 -11.96 -6.33
N THR A 27 -6.83 -12.86 -5.87
CA THR A 27 -6.40 -14.19 -5.46
C THR A 27 -5.66 -14.89 -6.62
N PRO A 28 -4.53 -15.57 -6.35
CA PRO A 28 -3.77 -16.24 -7.41
C PRO A 28 -4.70 -17.25 -8.09
N GLN A 29 -5.09 -16.91 -9.33
CA GLN A 29 -5.86 -17.78 -10.21
C GLN A 29 -4.95 -18.99 -10.56
N PRO A 30 -5.51 -20.20 -10.75
CA PRO A 30 -4.74 -21.38 -11.12
C PRO A 30 -3.83 -21.08 -12.32
N VAL A 31 -2.53 -21.31 -12.15
CA VAL A 31 -1.54 -21.03 -13.20
C VAL A 31 -1.62 -22.12 -14.25
N GLU A 32 -2.45 -21.91 -15.26
CA GLU A 32 -2.41 -22.69 -16.49
C GLU A 32 -1.14 -22.29 -17.27
N ILE A 33 -0.11 -23.15 -17.23
CA ILE A 33 1.09 -22.97 -18.03
C ILE A 33 0.78 -23.48 -19.44
N SER A 34 0.21 -22.61 -20.27
CA SER A 34 0.11 -22.81 -21.73
C SER A 34 0.70 -21.58 -22.44
N GLY A 35 1.91 -21.73 -22.98
CA GLY A 35 2.59 -20.69 -23.78
C GLY A 35 2.92 -19.39 -23.02
N ALA A 36 3.10 -18.28 -23.76
CA ALA A 36 3.53 -16.98 -23.24
C ALA A 36 2.69 -16.50 -22.02
N SER A 37 1.40 -16.85 -21.94
CA SER A 37 0.52 -16.60 -20.78
C SER A 37 1.03 -17.17 -19.45
N GLY A 38 1.73 -18.31 -19.45
CA GLY A 38 2.28 -18.90 -18.23
C GLY A 38 3.34 -18.02 -17.57
N ILE A 39 4.19 -17.35 -18.37
CA ILE A 39 5.23 -16.43 -17.88
C ILE A 39 4.59 -15.17 -17.32
N TYR A 40 3.55 -14.63 -17.97
CA TYR A 40 2.80 -13.48 -17.48
C TYR A 40 2.08 -13.78 -16.16
N ASN A 41 1.51 -14.98 -15.99
CA ASN A 41 0.85 -15.39 -14.76
C ASN A 41 1.83 -15.58 -13.60
N LEU A 42 2.99 -16.20 -13.86
CA LEU A 42 4.07 -16.33 -12.89
C LEU A 42 4.57 -14.94 -12.45
N LEU A 43 4.80 -14.05 -13.40
CA LEU A 43 5.26 -12.69 -13.13
C LEU A 43 4.25 -11.92 -12.27
N ASN A 44 2.95 -11.97 -12.61
CA ASN A 44 1.90 -11.33 -11.82
C ASN A 44 1.81 -11.91 -10.40
N GLY A 45 1.92 -13.23 -10.24
CA GLY A 45 1.94 -13.87 -8.92
C GLY A 45 3.12 -13.41 -8.06
N VAL A 46 4.31 -13.33 -8.64
CA VAL A 46 5.52 -12.85 -7.96
C VAL A 46 5.41 -11.37 -7.60
N LEU A 47 4.96 -10.52 -8.55
CA LEU A 47 4.71 -9.10 -8.31
C LEU A 47 3.73 -8.90 -7.16
N GLN A 48 2.64 -9.67 -7.13
CA GLN A 48 1.64 -9.56 -6.07
C GLN A 48 2.18 -9.97 -4.70
N ALA A 49 2.95 -11.06 -4.63
CA ALA A 49 3.60 -11.47 -3.39
C ALA A 49 4.56 -10.38 -2.87
N ILE A 50 5.34 -9.77 -3.78
CA ILE A 50 6.23 -8.65 -3.46
C ILE A 50 5.44 -7.44 -2.96
N TYR A 51 4.32 -7.08 -3.61
CA TYR A 51 3.49 -5.96 -3.17
C TYR A 51 2.97 -6.15 -1.73
N ILE A 52 2.46 -7.34 -1.40
CA ILE A 52 1.94 -7.64 -0.06
C ILE A 52 3.06 -7.50 0.99
N ILE A 53 4.22 -8.12 0.75
CA ILE A 53 5.36 -8.06 1.66
C ILE A 53 5.86 -6.62 1.81
N PHE A 54 5.94 -5.87 0.71
CA PHE A 54 6.37 -4.49 0.69
C PHE A 54 5.46 -3.60 1.55
N PHE A 55 4.14 -3.72 1.42
CA PHE A 55 3.18 -2.94 2.21
C PHE A 55 3.29 -3.25 3.72
N VAL A 56 3.49 -4.52 4.09
CA VAL A 56 3.68 -4.91 5.50
C VAL A 56 4.95 -4.28 6.08
N ILE A 57 6.07 -4.37 5.35
CA ILE A 57 7.35 -3.78 5.80
C ILE A 57 7.23 -2.26 5.90
N ALA A 58 6.60 -1.61 4.91
CA ALA A 58 6.37 -0.17 4.91
C ALA A 58 5.57 0.28 6.14
N ALA A 59 4.50 -0.44 6.49
CA ALA A 59 3.69 -0.14 7.67
C ALA A 59 4.50 -0.22 8.97
N ILE A 60 5.34 -1.26 9.12
CA ILE A 60 6.22 -1.41 10.29
C ILE A 60 7.22 -0.24 10.38
N TYR A 61 7.82 0.15 9.26
CA TYR A 61 8.77 1.28 9.21
C TYR A 61 8.13 2.62 9.59
N ILE A 62 6.87 2.85 9.18
CA ILE A 62 6.12 4.06 9.56
C ILE A 62 5.95 4.13 11.08
N ILE A 63 5.58 3.01 11.70
CA ILE A 63 5.39 2.93 13.16
C ILE A 63 6.72 3.21 13.90
N LEU A 64 7.83 2.62 13.45
CA LEU A 64 9.15 2.86 14.04
C LEU A 64 9.60 4.33 13.90
N ALA A 65 9.32 4.95 12.76
CA ALA A 65 9.59 6.38 12.55
C ALA A 65 8.75 7.26 13.49
N ALA A 66 7.47 6.93 13.68
CA ALA A 66 6.58 7.65 14.59
C ALA A 66 7.04 7.56 16.05
N PHE A 67 7.46 6.38 16.52
CA PHE A 67 8.03 6.24 17.87
C PHE A 67 9.33 7.02 18.06
N THR A 68 10.19 7.05 17.03
CA THR A 68 11.43 7.86 17.06
C THR A 68 11.12 9.35 17.14
N TYR A 69 10.07 9.82 16.44
CA TYR A 69 9.62 11.20 16.50
C TYR A 69 9.04 11.56 17.89
N LEU A 70 8.21 10.68 18.46
CA LEU A 70 7.60 10.89 19.77
C LEU A 70 8.63 10.87 20.90
N GLY A 71 9.63 9.99 20.82
CA GLY A 71 10.70 9.85 21.81
C GLY A 71 11.82 10.89 21.70
N ALA A 72 11.78 11.80 20.71
CA ALA A 72 12.83 12.80 20.51
C ALA A 72 12.86 13.88 21.63
N GLY A 73 11.79 14.02 22.42
CA GLY A 73 11.80 14.75 23.69
C GLY A 73 12.16 16.24 23.65
N GLY A 74 12.20 16.85 22.45
CA GLY A 74 12.58 18.25 22.27
C GLY A 74 14.05 18.48 21.86
N ASP A 75 14.84 17.43 21.71
CA ASP A 75 16.18 17.53 21.12
C ASP A 75 16.07 17.85 19.61
N GLU A 76 16.49 19.05 19.21
CA GLU A 76 16.33 19.54 17.83
C GLU A 76 16.97 18.61 16.79
N GLU A 77 18.11 18.00 17.13
CA GLU A 77 18.84 17.14 16.21
C GLU A 77 18.08 15.83 15.95
N LYS A 78 17.54 15.23 17.02
CA LYS A 78 16.68 14.05 16.92
C LYS A 78 15.33 14.34 16.26
N VAL A 79 14.73 15.50 16.55
CA VAL A 79 13.49 15.93 15.89
C VAL A 79 13.71 16.13 14.39
N LYS A 80 14.81 16.76 13.99
CA LYS A 80 15.15 16.96 12.57
C LYS A 80 15.39 15.64 11.86
N SER A 81 16.11 14.71 12.50
CA SER A 81 16.34 13.36 11.96
C SER A 81 15.02 12.59 11.81
N ALA A 82 14.14 12.63 12.81
CA ALA A 82 12.83 11.98 12.76
C ALA A 82 11.89 12.61 11.71
N LYS A 83 11.91 13.94 11.55
CA LYS A 83 11.17 14.63 10.48
C LYS A 83 11.62 14.18 9.09
N ASN A 84 12.93 14.08 8.85
CA ASN A 84 13.44 13.59 7.57
C ASN A 84 12.97 12.15 7.29
N LYS A 85 12.99 11.27 8.30
CA LYS A 85 12.45 9.91 8.18
C LYS A 85 10.95 9.89 7.85
N LEU A 86 10.17 10.77 8.47
CA LEU A 86 8.74 10.91 8.15
C LEU A 86 8.51 11.41 6.73
N ILE A 87 9.30 12.38 6.25
CA ILE A 87 9.23 12.87 4.87
C ILE A 87 9.50 11.74 3.89
N PHE A 88 10.55 10.94 4.11
CA PHE A 88 10.83 9.79 3.25
C PHE A 88 9.70 8.75 3.27
N ALA A 89 9.06 8.52 4.43
CA ALA A 89 7.90 7.64 4.52
C ALA A 89 6.69 8.18 3.72
N ILE A 90 6.44 9.49 3.78
CA ILE A 90 5.39 10.15 3.00
C ILE A 90 5.68 10.01 1.50
N VAL A 91 6.92 10.26 1.07
CA VAL A 91 7.33 10.11 -0.33
C VAL A 91 7.11 8.68 -0.81
N ALA A 92 7.40 7.66 0.01
CA ALA A 92 7.14 6.26 -0.34
C ALA A 92 5.65 5.98 -0.57
N ILE A 93 4.76 6.54 0.26
CA ILE A 93 3.31 6.41 0.09
C ILE A 93 2.85 7.09 -1.21
N VAL A 94 3.35 8.31 -1.48
CA VAL A 94 3.00 9.05 -2.71
C VAL A 94 3.43 8.27 -3.95
N VAL A 95 4.64 7.71 -3.96
CA VAL A 95 5.11 6.87 -5.07
C VAL A 95 4.26 5.61 -5.24
N ALA A 96 3.86 4.96 -4.14
CA ALA A 96 2.97 3.80 -4.20
C ALA A 96 1.60 4.14 -4.80
N LEU A 97 1.01 5.28 -4.41
CA LEU A 97 -0.26 5.77 -4.97
C LEU A 97 -0.15 6.05 -6.48
N ILE A 98 0.94 6.69 -6.91
CA ILE A 98 1.20 6.95 -8.32
C ILE A 98 1.39 5.65 -9.09
N ALA A 99 2.11 4.67 -8.54
CA ALA A 99 2.32 3.37 -9.18
C ALA A 99 0.99 2.63 -9.43
N ILE A 100 0.04 2.71 -8.48
CA ILE A 100 -1.29 2.10 -8.64
C ILE A 100 -2.06 2.82 -9.76
N GLY A 101 -2.06 4.15 -9.77
CA GLY A 101 -2.72 4.95 -10.82
C GLY A 101 -2.12 4.69 -12.21
N ALA A 102 -0.78 4.69 -12.32
CA ALA A 102 -0.06 4.41 -13.56
C ALA A 102 -0.31 2.99 -14.06
N SER A 103 -0.36 1.99 -13.18
CA SER A 103 -0.68 0.60 -13.56
C SER A 103 -2.09 0.47 -14.12
N GLY A 104 -3.05 1.26 -13.59
CA GLY A 104 -4.40 1.37 -14.15
C GLY A 104 -4.40 1.94 -15.56
N LEU A 105 -3.59 2.97 -15.82
CA LEU A 105 -3.44 3.57 -17.15
C LEU A 105 -2.75 2.62 -18.15
N VAL A 106 -1.69 1.92 -17.72
CA VAL A 106 -1.00 0.92 -18.56
C VAL A 106 -1.94 -0.22 -18.92
N ARG A 107 -2.74 -0.73 -17.96
CA ARG A 107 -3.80 -1.70 -18.26
C ARG A 107 -4.83 -1.10 -19.23
N GLY A 108 -5.30 0.11 -19.01
CA GLY A 108 -6.23 0.78 -19.91
C GLY A 108 -5.72 0.89 -21.35
N LEU A 109 -4.46 1.25 -21.54
CA LEU A 109 -3.83 1.37 -22.85
C LEU A 109 -3.53 0.01 -23.51
N VAL A 110 -3.05 -0.96 -22.74
CA VAL A 110 -2.79 -2.33 -23.23
C VAL A 110 -4.09 -3.06 -23.58
N THR A 111 -5.16 -2.86 -22.80
CA THR A 111 -6.47 -3.47 -23.10
C THR A 111 -7.21 -2.73 -24.22
N THR A 112 -7.02 -1.41 -24.38
CA THR A 112 -7.56 -0.66 -25.54
C THR A 112 -6.92 -1.12 -26.86
N GLY A 113 -5.68 -1.61 -26.82
CA GLY A 113 -5.03 -2.28 -27.96
C GLY A 113 -5.64 -3.65 -28.34
N GLN A 114 -6.47 -4.24 -27.48
CA GLN A 114 -7.17 -5.52 -27.68
C GLN A 114 -8.69 -5.36 -27.89
N GLY A 115 -9.18 -4.16 -28.21
CA GLY A 115 -10.59 -3.87 -28.46
C GLY A 115 -11.00 -3.78 -29.94
N GLY A 116 -10.17 -4.27 -30.85
CA GLY A 116 -10.33 -4.13 -32.30
C GLY A 116 -10.84 -5.37 -33.05
N THR A 117 -11.60 -6.27 -32.41
CA THR A 117 -12.37 -7.27 -33.15
C THR A 117 -13.84 -6.99 -32.99
N LEU A 118 -14.35 -6.21 -33.96
CA LEU A 118 -15.74 -6.30 -34.40
C LEU A 118 -16.03 -7.78 -34.69
N GLN A 119 -16.77 -8.45 -33.79
CA GLN A 119 -17.83 -9.44 -34.08
C GLN A 119 -18.63 -9.67 -32.80
#